data_AF-A0AAD7F2A3-F1
#
_entry.id   AF-A0AAD7F2A3-F1
#
_cell.length_a   1.000
_cell.length_b   1.000
_cell.length_c   1.000
_cell.angle_alpha   90.00
_cell.angle_beta   90.00
_cell.angle_gamma   90.00
#
_symmetry.space_group_name_H-M   'P 1'
#
loop_
_entity.id
_entity.type
_entity.pdbx_description
1 polymer ?
#
loop_
_entity_poly.entity_id
_entity_poly.type
_entity_poly.pdbx_seq_one_letter_code
_entity_poly.pdbx_strand_id
1 'polypeptide(L)'
;SDNIFDEKAVRLDEDREVFAEETKGISGALGKICTICNKIINSPTKLLPRWRKVVKANRLTLRVLPCDIKTRWNSTYNMINAALAYQRAIHEFTLDE
;
A
#
# COMPACT_ATOMS: atom_id res chain seq x y z
N SER A 1 18.69 -5.66 39.13
CA SER A 1 17.87 -6.40 38.16
C SER A 1 17.46 -5.59 36.93
N ASP A 2 17.68 -4.28 36.88
CA ASP A 2 17.17 -3.43 35.79
C ASP A 2 17.99 -3.47 34.49
N ASN A 3 19.26 -3.91 34.55
CA ASN A 3 20.19 -3.91 33.41
C ASN A 3 19.80 -4.89 32.28
N ILE A 4 19.11 -6.00 32.61
CA ILE A 4 18.72 -7.03 31.63
C ILE A 4 17.53 -6.59 30.77
N PHE A 5 16.66 -5.74 31.31
CA PHE A 5 15.50 -5.23 30.58
C PHE A 5 15.92 -4.15 29.60
N ASP A 6 16.86 -3.30 29.98
CA ASP A 6 17.40 -2.22 29.14
C ASP A 6 18.21 -2.78 27.96
N GLU A 7 19.10 -3.75 28.20
CA GLU A 7 19.87 -4.42 27.14
C GLU A 7 18.98 -5.15 26.12
N LYS A 8 17.89 -5.79 26.59
CA LYS A 8 16.90 -6.42 25.70
C LYS A 8 16.10 -5.40 24.91
N ALA A 9 15.77 -4.25 25.50
CA ALA A 9 15.06 -3.16 24.82
C ALA A 9 15.94 -2.55 23.73
N VAL A 10 17.20 -2.27 24.02
CA VAL A 10 18.18 -1.76 23.03
C VAL A 10 18.36 -2.74 21.88
N ARG A 11 18.56 -4.04 22.16
CA ARG A 11 18.69 -5.06 21.11
C ARG A 11 17.43 -5.19 20.24
N LEU A 12 16.24 -5.06 20.85
CA LEU A 12 14.97 -5.05 20.13
C LEU A 12 14.80 -3.82 19.23
N ASP A 13 15.32 -2.66 19.65
CA ASP A 13 15.28 -1.43 18.86
C ASP A 13 16.29 -1.47 17.71
N GLU A 14 17.50 -1.99 17.94
CA GLU A 14 18.50 -2.25 16.90
C GLU A 14 17.97 -3.25 15.86
N ASP A 15 17.38 -4.37 16.31
CA ASP A 15 16.76 -5.37 15.42
C ASP A 15 15.62 -4.75 14.58
N ARG A 16 14.82 -3.85 15.17
CA ARG A 16 13.76 -3.12 14.44
C ARG A 16 14.32 -2.15 13.42
N GLU A 17 15.40 -1.45 13.73
CA GLU A 17 16.02 -0.47 12.84
C GLU A 17 16.67 -1.16 11.63
N VAL A 18 17.38 -2.26 11.86
CA VAL A 18 17.92 -3.11 10.78
C VAL A 18 16.80 -3.59 9.86
N PHE A 19 15.73 -4.15 10.43
CA PHE A 19 14.58 -4.62 9.65
C PHE A 19 13.88 -3.48 8.89
N ALA A 20 13.76 -2.30 9.51
CA ALA A 20 13.17 -1.14 8.87
C ALA A 20 14.00 -0.69 7.66
N GLU A 21 15.33 -0.70 7.76
CA GLU A 21 16.21 -0.34 6.65
C GLU A 21 16.16 -1.39 5.54
N GLU A 22 16.17 -2.69 5.87
CA GLU A 22 16.03 -3.80 4.92
C GLU A 22 14.70 -3.75 4.15
N THR A 23 13.60 -3.37 4.82
CA THR A 23 12.25 -3.37 4.24
C THR A 23 11.78 -2.00 3.75
N LYS A 24 12.61 -0.96 3.84
CA LYS A 24 12.29 0.43 3.50
C LYS A 24 11.72 0.60 2.10
N GLY A 25 12.31 -0.08 1.12
CA GLY A 25 11.83 -0.06 -0.26
C GLY A 25 10.41 -0.63 -0.41
N ILE A 26 10.13 -1.75 0.27
CA ILE A 26 8.82 -2.42 0.26
C ILE A 26 7.79 -1.54 0.98
N SER A 27 8.14 -1.02 2.16
CA SER A 27 7.30 -0.12 2.96
C SER A 27 6.94 1.16 2.19
N GLY A 28 7.90 1.74 1.47
CA GLY A 28 7.67 2.91 0.62
C GLY A 28 6.73 2.63 -0.55
N ALA A 29 6.91 1.49 -1.23
CA ALA A 29 6.01 1.07 -2.31
C ALA A 29 4.58 0.80 -1.79
N LEU A 30 4.46 0.13 -0.65
CA LEU A 30 3.19 -0.14 0.01
C LEU A 30 2.46 1.16 0.38
N GLY A 31 3.19 2.12 0.94
CA GLY A 31 2.66 3.45 1.27
C GLY A 31 2.07 4.15 0.04
N LYS A 32 2.79 4.15 -1.10
CA LYS A 32 2.29 4.72 -2.36
C LYS A 32 1.01 4.04 -2.85
N ILE A 33 0.96 2.71 -2.84
CA ILE A 33 -0.23 1.95 -3.23
C ILE A 33 -1.41 2.32 -2.34
N CYS A 34 -1.20 2.37 -1.02
CA CYS A 34 -2.23 2.73 -0.06
C CYS A 34 -2.74 4.17 -0.30
N THR A 35 -1.84 5.12 -0.55
CA THR A 35 -2.20 6.50 -0.90
C THR A 35 -3.06 6.55 -2.17
N ILE A 36 -2.69 5.83 -3.22
CA ILE A 36 -3.45 5.79 -4.49
C ILE A 36 -4.85 5.22 -4.26
N CYS A 37 -4.96 4.09 -3.57
CA CYS A 37 -6.25 3.47 -3.28
C CYS A 37 -7.15 4.44 -2.49
N ASN A 38 -6.61 5.09 -1.46
CA ASN A 38 -7.34 6.06 -0.66
C ASN A 38 -7.75 7.30 -1.48
N LYS A 39 -6.87 7.84 -2.32
CA LYS A 39 -7.17 8.95 -3.22
C LYS A 39 -8.34 8.58 -4.17
N ILE A 40 -8.32 7.38 -4.76
CA ILE A 40 -9.38 6.92 -5.68
C ILE A 40 -10.73 6.79 -4.96
N ILE A 41 -10.75 6.19 -3.77
CA ILE A 41 -11.99 6.01 -2.98
C ILE A 41 -12.57 7.35 -2.52
N ASN A 42 -11.71 8.24 -2.02
CA ASN A 42 -12.14 9.50 -1.41
C ASN A 42 -12.36 10.64 -2.43
N SER A 43 -12.03 10.44 -3.71
CA SER A 43 -12.28 11.41 -4.78
C SER A 43 -13.22 10.83 -5.85
N PRO A 44 -14.52 10.64 -5.52
CA PRO A 44 -15.48 9.99 -6.39
C PRO A 44 -15.80 10.78 -7.67
N THR A 45 -15.52 12.09 -7.68
CA THR A 45 -15.85 12.99 -8.80
C THR A 45 -14.72 13.18 -9.80
N LYS A 46 -13.45 13.11 -9.36
CA LYS A 46 -12.29 13.36 -10.23
C LYS A 46 -11.49 12.09 -10.50
N LEU A 47 -11.03 11.42 -9.44
CA LEU A 47 -10.11 10.30 -9.58
C LEU A 47 -10.82 8.99 -9.89
N LEU A 48 -11.98 8.74 -9.28
CA LEU A 48 -12.72 7.50 -9.53
C LEU A 48 -13.16 7.35 -11.00
N PRO A 49 -13.71 8.37 -11.68
CA PRO A 49 -14.06 8.25 -13.10
C PRO A 49 -12.84 8.05 -13.98
N ARG A 50 -11.71 8.71 -13.67
CA ARG A 50 -10.42 8.51 -14.36
C ARG A 50 -9.92 7.08 -14.19
N TRP A 51 -9.94 6.54 -12.97
CA TRP A 51 -9.60 5.15 -12.70
C TRP A 51 -10.45 4.18 -13.52
N ARG A 52 -11.78 4.40 -13.55
CA ARG A 52 -12.68 3.55 -14.35
C ARG A 52 -12.35 3.56 -15.84
N LYS A 53 -11.91 4.70 -16.40
CA LYS A 53 -11.47 4.80 -17.80
C LYS A 53 -10.21 3.97 -18.05
N VAL A 54 -9.20 4.10 -17.19
CA VAL A 54 -7.92 3.36 -17.32
C VAL A 54 -8.15 1.85 -17.17
N VAL A 55 -8.96 1.42 -16.20
CA VAL A 55 -9.31 0.00 -16.02
C VAL A 55 -10.01 -0.57 -17.26
N LYS A 56 -10.95 0.20 -17.84
CA LYS A 56 -11.65 -0.20 -19.07
C LYS A 56 -10.70 -0.25 -20.28
N ALA A 57 -9.78 0.72 -20.40
CA ALA A 57 -8.77 0.74 -21.46
C ALA A 57 -7.85 -0.50 -21.39
N ASN A 58 -7.50 -0.93 -20.17
CA ASN A 58 -6.74 -2.16 -19.94
C ASN A 58 -7.57 -3.45 -20.03
N ARG A 59 -8.86 -3.38 -20.39
CA ARG A 59 -9.79 -4.52 -20.50
C ARG A 59 -9.93 -5.34 -19.20
N LEU A 60 -9.71 -4.70 -18.07
CA LEU A 60 -9.85 -5.32 -16.75
C LEU A 60 -11.30 -5.19 -16.25
N THR A 61 -11.72 -6.13 -15.41
CA THR A 61 -13.03 -6.04 -14.74
C THR A 61 -13.07 -4.80 -13.87
N LEU A 62 -14.13 -4.00 -14.03
CA LEU A 62 -14.30 -2.75 -13.31
C LEU A 62 -14.44 -3.01 -11.80
N ARG A 63 -13.39 -2.70 -11.04
CA ARG A 63 -13.35 -2.84 -9.59
C ARG A 63 -12.65 -1.64 -8.98
N VAL A 64 -13.11 -1.23 -7.80
CA VAL A 64 -12.39 -0.27 -6.96
C VAL A 64 -11.32 -1.05 -6.20
N LEU A 65 -10.09 -0.55 -6.19
CA LEU A 65 -9.01 -1.16 -5.43
C LEU A 65 -9.35 -1.16 -3.93
N PRO A 66 -9.18 -2.28 -3.21
CA PRO A 66 -9.36 -2.30 -1.77
C PRO A 66 -8.26 -1.49 -1.09
N CYS A 67 -8.63 -0.68 -0.09
CA CYS A 67 -7.66 0.02 0.76
C CYS A 67 -7.19 -0.86 1.91
N ASP A 68 -6.01 -0.51 2.43
CA ASP A 68 -5.55 -1.01 3.71
C ASP A 68 -6.39 -0.43 4.86
N ILE A 69 -6.91 -1.29 5.73
CA ILE A 69 -7.84 -0.95 6.82
C ILE A 69 -7.24 -1.49 8.11
N LYS A 70 -6.85 -0.59 9.02
CA LYS A 70 -6.17 -0.93 10.29
C LYS A 70 -6.88 -2.00 11.13
N THR A 71 -8.21 -2.08 11.06
CA THR A 71 -9.02 -3.02 11.86
C THR A 71 -9.19 -4.39 11.22
N ARG A 72 -8.68 -4.64 10.01
CA ARG A 72 -8.81 -5.91 9.30
C ARG A 72 -7.42 -6.51 9.08
N TRP A 73 -7.13 -7.63 9.75
CA TRP A 73 -5.82 -8.29 9.73
C TRP A 73 -5.28 -8.66 8.33
N ASN A 74 -6.16 -8.81 7.33
CA ASN A 74 -5.81 -9.17 5.95
C ASN A 74 -5.92 -8.03 4.94
N SER A 75 -6.17 -6.79 5.36
CA SER A 75 -6.38 -5.69 4.40
C SER A 75 -5.15 -5.42 3.55
N THR A 76 -3.96 -5.46 4.15
CA THR A 76 -2.70 -5.21 3.46
C THR A 76 -2.46 -6.27 2.38
N TYR A 77 -2.65 -7.55 2.71
CA TYR A 77 -2.55 -8.66 1.75
C TYR A 77 -3.54 -8.50 0.60
N ASN A 78 -4.82 -8.24 0.91
CA ASN A 78 -5.86 -8.07 -0.11
C ASN A 78 -5.58 -6.86 -1.02
N MET A 79 -5.06 -5.76 -0.45
CA MET A 79 -4.65 -4.57 -1.21
C MET A 79 -3.48 -4.89 -2.14
N ILE A 80 -2.43 -5.55 -1.66
CA ILE A 80 -1.27 -5.92 -2.49
C ILE A 80 -1.70 -6.86 -3.61
N ASN A 81 -2.50 -7.89 -3.29
CA ASN A 81 -2.95 -8.86 -4.29
C ASN A 81 -3.77 -8.18 -5.40
N ALA A 82 -4.65 -7.24 -5.03
CA ALA A 82 -5.37 -6.43 -6.01
C ALA A 82 -4.43 -5.48 -6.78
N ALA A 83 -3.47 -4.84 -6.12
CA ALA A 83 -2.53 -3.94 -6.78
C ALA A 83 -1.68 -4.66 -7.84
N LEU A 84 -1.27 -5.91 -7.57
CA LEU A 84 -0.57 -6.75 -8.54
C LEU A 84 -1.47 -7.12 -9.72
N ALA A 85 -2.71 -7.55 -9.46
CA ALA A 85 -3.66 -7.88 -10.53
C ALA A 85 -3.98 -6.68 -11.46
N TYR A 86 -3.91 -5.45 -10.93
CA TYR A 86 -4.19 -4.21 -11.66
C TYR A 86 -2.91 -3.39 -11.95
N GLN A 87 -1.72 -3.98 -11.84
CA GLN A 87 -0.43 -3.26 -11.89
C GLN A 87 -0.29 -2.35 -13.12
N ARG A 88 -0.66 -2.84 -14.31
CA ARG A 88 -0.64 -2.05 -15.56
C ARG A 88 -1.53 -0.83 -15.49
N ALA A 89 -2.76 -1.00 -15.00
CA ALA A 89 -3.72 0.09 -14.86
C ALA A 89 -3.26 1.11 -13.79
N ILE A 90 -2.64 0.64 -12.70
CA ILE A 90 -2.07 1.53 -11.67
C ILE A 90 -0.93 2.35 -12.27
N HIS A 91 -0.02 1.71 -13.01
CA HIS A 91 1.11 2.38 -13.64
C HIS A 91 0.65 3.48 -14.61
N GLU A 92 -0.29 3.17 -15.51
CA GLU A 92 -0.88 4.15 -16.43
C GLU A 92 -1.60 5.27 -15.67
N PHE A 93 -2.37 4.93 -14.63
CA PHE A 93 -3.07 5.91 -13.81
C PHE A 93 -2.11 6.89 -13.11
N THR A 94 -0.92 6.45 -12.71
CA THR A 94 0.11 7.30 -12.07
C THR A 94 0.98 8.09 -13.04
N LEU A 95 1.04 7.73 -14.33
CA LEU A 95 1.82 8.46 -15.34
C LEU A 95 1.14 9.75 -15.81
N ASP A 96 -0.18 9.84 -15.66
CA ASP A 96 -0.99 11.03 -16.00
C ASP A 96 -1.10 12.05 -14.83
N GLU A 97 -0.24 11.96 -13.81
CA GLU A 97 -0.12 12.95 -12.70
C GLU A 97 1.11 13.85 -12.94
#